data_AF-A0AAT9HFM1-F1
#
_entry.id   AF-A0AAT9HFM1-F1
#
_cell.length_a   1.000
_cell.length_b   1.000
_cell.length_c   1.000
_cell.angle_alpha   90.00
_cell.angle_beta   90.00
_cell.angle_gamma   90.00
#
_symmetry.space_group_name_H-M   'P 1'
#
loop_
_entity.id
_entity.type
_entity.pdbx_description
1 polymer ?
#
loop_
_entity_poly.entity_id
_entity_poly.type
_entity_poly.pdbx_seq_one_letter_code
_entity_poly.pdbx_strand_id
1 'polypeptide(L)' 'MPDPWQEHGRGLLLIRTLSASCGHRPTESGKAVWFRLPGPRRPV' A
#
# COMPACT_ATOMS: atom_id res chain seq x y z
N MET A 1 -14.38 18.84 -11.16
CA MET A 1 -12.99 18.32 -11.23
C MET A 1 -13.04 16.86 -10.82
N PRO A 2 -12.54 15.91 -11.63
CA PRO A 2 -12.38 14.53 -11.18
C PRO A 2 -11.40 14.51 -10.00
N ASP A 3 -11.70 13.69 -8.99
CA ASP A 3 -10.78 13.50 -7.87
C ASP A 3 -9.53 12.76 -8.37
N PRO A 4 -8.32 13.35 -8.25
CA PRO A 4 -7.09 12.78 -8.79
C PRO A 4 -6.72 11.42 -8.19
N TRP A 5 -7.35 11.03 -7.07
CA TRP A 5 -7.14 9.75 -6.39
C TRP A 5 -8.20 8.70 -6.73
N GLN A 6 -9.07 8.96 -7.72
CA GLN A 6 -10.08 8.00 -8.14
C GLN A 6 -9.48 6.82 -8.91
N GLU A 7 -9.47 5.68 -8.25
CA GLU A 7 -8.98 4.43 -8.86
C GLU A 7 -10.02 3.76 -9.77
N HIS A 8 -11.26 4.27 -9.84
CA HIS A 8 -12.34 3.70 -10.67
C HIS A 8 -12.57 2.20 -10.43
N GLY A 9 -12.47 1.76 -9.17
CA GLY A 9 -12.60 0.34 -8.79
C GLY A 9 -11.31 -0.48 -8.93
N ARG A 10 -10.19 0.11 -9.36
CA ARG A 10 -8.90 -0.58 -9.53
C ARG A 10 -8.01 -0.58 -8.29
N GLY A 11 -8.49 -0.07 -7.15
CA GLY A 11 -7.68 0.08 -5.94
C GLY A 11 -7.00 -1.22 -5.49
N LEU A 12 -7.68 -2.37 -5.59
CA LEU A 12 -7.08 -3.66 -5.23
C LEU A 12 -5.99 -4.11 -6.22
N LEU A 13 -6.14 -3.80 -7.52
CA LEU A 13 -5.12 -4.08 -8.53
C LEU A 13 -3.88 -3.20 -8.30
N LEU A 14 -4.09 -1.93 -8.00
CA LEU A 14 -3.03 -0.98 -7.67
C LEU A 14 -2.26 -1.45 -6.43
N ILE A 15 -2.98 -1.78 -5.34
CA ILE A 15 -2.40 -2.31 -4.11
C ILE A 15 -1.59 -3.55 -4.42
N ARG A 16 -2.10 -4.52 -5.19
CA ARG A 16 -1.40 -5.78 -5.56
C ARG A 16 -0.12 -5.52 -6.34
N THR A 17 -0.13 -4.56 -7.25
CA THR A 17 1.00 -4.23 -8.13
C THR A 17 2.13 -3.59 -7.34
N LEU A 18 1.84 -2.52 -6.58
CA LEU A 18 2.84 -1.80 -5.77
C LEU A 18 3.48 -2.69 -4.71
N SER A 19 2.63 -3.46 -4.08
CA SER A 19 2.98 -4.58 -3.24
C SER A 19 3.92 -5.62 -3.83
N ALA A 20 3.80 -5.94 -5.12
CA ALA A 20 4.67 -6.89 -5.79
C ALA A 20 6.03 -6.24 -6.09
N SER A 21 6.03 -4.98 -6.50
CA SER A 21 7.26 -4.22 -6.78
C SER A 21 8.07 -3.86 -5.53
N CYS A 22 7.41 -3.63 -4.39
CA CYS A 22 8.06 -3.21 -3.14
C CYS A 22 8.36 -4.38 -2.18
N GLY A 23 7.93 -5.60 -2.50
CA GLY A 23 8.11 -6.79 -1.69
C GLY A 23 6.93 -7.12 -0.78
N HIS A 24 6.68 -8.42 -0.58
CA HIS A 24 5.56 -8.93 0.21
C HIS A 24 5.66 -10.39 0.58
N ARG A 25 4.76 -10.82 1.47
CA ARG A 25 4.57 -12.24 1.80
C ARG A 25 3.20 -12.74 1.32
N PRO A 26 3.13 -13.82 0.51
CA PRO A 26 1.86 -14.46 0.20
C PRO A 26 1.28 -15.16 1.44
N THR A 27 -0.05 -15.21 1.54
CA THR A 27 -0.80 -15.95 2.56
C THR A 27 -1.89 -16.78 1.90
N GLU A 28 -2.44 -17.75 2.61
CA GLU A 28 -3.49 -18.63 2.08
C GLU A 28 -4.75 -17.84 1.63
N SER A 29 -5.03 -16.71 2.29
CA SER A 29 -6.13 -15.81 1.98
C SER A 29 -5.76 -14.59 1.14
N GLY A 30 -4.51 -14.45 0.70
CA GLY A 30 -4.06 -13.29 -0.07
C GLY A 30 -2.63 -12.87 0.23
N LYS A 31 -2.46 -11.69 0.84
CA LYS A 31 -1.17 -10.99 0.84
C LYS A 31 -0.94 -10.09 2.04
N ALA A 32 0.27 -10.17 2.56
CA ALA A 32 0.79 -9.38 3.68
C ALA A 32 1.84 -8.35 3.21
N VAL A 33 1.74 -7.09 3.65
CA VAL A 33 2.70 -5.99 3.37
C VAL A 33 2.98 -5.10 4.57
N TRP A 34 4.22 -5.08 5.05
CA TRP A 34 4.58 -4.27 6.22
C TRP A 34 5.27 -2.98 5.77
N PHE A 35 4.86 -1.87 6.38
CA PHE A 35 5.50 -0.58 6.19
C PHE A 35 6.18 -0.18 7.50
N ARG A 36 7.41 0.33 7.41
CA ARG A 36 8.05 0.99 8.54
C ARG A 36 7.67 2.47 8.49
N LEU A 37 6.85 2.89 9.44
CA LEU A 37 6.57 4.32 9.61
C LEU A 37 7.78 4.98 10.28
N PRO A 38 8.11 6.24 9.93
CA PRO A 38 9.07 7.00 10.70
C PRO A 38 8.58 7.10 12.15
N GLY A 39 9.49 6.92 13.11
CA GLY A 39 9.16 7.09 14.53
C GLY A 39 8.66 8.51 14.81
N PRO A 40 7.94 8.72 15.94
CA PRO A 40 7.51 10.06 16.33
C PRO A 40 8.72 11.00 16.35
N ARG A 41 8.61 12.15 15.66
CA ARG A 41 9.65 13.17 15.71
C ARG A 41 9.70 13.68 17.14
N ARG A 42 10.81 13.46 17.83
CA ARG A 42 11.04 14.07 19.14
C ARG A 42 11.06 15.59 18.94
N PRO A 43 10.24 16.37 19.68
CA PRO A 43 10.37 17.82 19.67
C PRO A 43 11.79 18.18 20.12
N VAL A 44 12.47 19.01 19.32
CA VAL A 44 13.73 19.66 19.72
C VAL A 44 13.45 20.85 20.60
#